data_AF-L8HH99-F1
#
_entry.id   AF-L8HH99-F1
#
_cell.length_a   1.000
_cell.length_b   1.000
_cell.length_c   1.000
_cell.angle_alpha   90.00
_cell.angle_beta   90.00
_cell.angle_gamma   90.00
#
_symmetry.space_group_name_H-M   'P 1'
#
loop_
_entity.id
_entity.type
_entity.pdbx_description
1 polymer ?
#
loop_
_entity_poly.entity_id
_entity_poly.type
_entity_poly.pdbx_seq_one_letter_code
_entity_poly.pdbx_strand_id
1 'polypeptide(L)'
;MIRAHEAQDHGYKMHAKHPETQFPTVITLFSAPNYLDAYGNKGAVMRYENTVMNIRQFNHSPHPYWLPNFMNVFTWSLPFVAEKVGESLLAMLKVVDDDEDEEAERKRLAEKPTDAAPEVVLDAAHKETIRRKILAASKMLTMMKTLRSEQETILQLKALAPGQQIPRGLLAQGPEAIRQAIGNFDQAKTLDKFNESWPKPEPSPQ
;
A
#
# COMPACT_ATOMS: atom_id res chain seq x y z
N MET A 1 24.19 30.09 -11.88
CA MET A 1 22.77 29.95 -11.49
C MET A 1 22.67 28.99 -10.31
N ILE A 2 21.89 29.31 -9.27
CA ILE A 2 21.60 28.37 -8.17
C ILE A 2 20.11 28.02 -8.27
N ARG A 3 19.79 26.72 -8.25
CA ARG A 3 18.42 26.21 -8.36
C ARG A 3 18.17 25.08 -7.36
N ALA A 4 16.91 24.71 -7.22
CA ALA A 4 16.49 23.51 -6.52
C ALA A 4 15.72 22.58 -7.49
N HIS A 5 14.63 21.98 -7.01
CA HIS A 5 13.62 21.23 -7.76
C HIS A 5 13.94 19.76 -8.10
N GLU A 6 15.21 19.35 -8.16
CA GLU A 6 15.57 17.95 -8.40
C GLU A 6 16.23 17.34 -7.16
N ALA A 7 15.70 16.22 -6.68
CA ALA A 7 16.31 15.45 -5.58
C ALA A 7 17.77 15.07 -5.92
N GLN A 8 18.66 15.19 -4.92
CA GLN A 8 20.08 14.86 -5.00
C GLN A 8 20.47 13.98 -3.81
N ASP A 9 21.22 12.90 -4.06
CA ASP A 9 21.65 11.97 -3.02
C ASP A 9 22.47 12.65 -1.90
N HIS A 10 23.41 13.52 -2.29
CA HIS A 10 24.20 14.32 -1.35
C HIS A 10 23.53 15.63 -0.93
N GLY A 11 22.29 15.90 -1.35
CA GLY A 11 21.60 17.17 -1.11
C GLY A 11 22.10 18.34 -1.97
N TYR A 12 23.11 18.14 -2.81
CA TYR A 12 23.54 19.13 -3.79
C TYR A 12 24.21 18.49 -5.01
N LYS A 13 24.29 19.24 -6.12
CA LYS A 13 25.05 18.88 -7.32
C LYS A 13 25.65 20.14 -7.95
N MET A 14 26.97 20.12 -8.11
CA MET A 14 27.68 21.11 -8.91
C MET A 14 27.70 20.63 -10.36
N HIS A 15 27.17 21.42 -11.29
CA HIS A 15 27.20 21.09 -12.72
C HIS A 15 28.53 21.54 -13.35
N ALA A 16 28.63 21.39 -14.68
CA ALA A 16 29.80 21.76 -15.45
C ALA A 16 30.31 23.17 -15.10
N LYS A 17 31.63 23.30 -14.97
CA LYS A 17 32.30 24.56 -14.69
C LYS A 17 32.37 25.40 -15.95
N HIS A 18 32.28 26.72 -15.79
CA HIS A 18 32.52 27.66 -16.87
C HIS A 18 34.01 27.61 -17.28
N PRO A 19 34.35 27.60 -18.58
CA PRO A 19 35.73 27.48 -19.04
C PRO A 19 36.67 28.57 -18.48
N GLU A 20 36.21 29.82 -18.44
CA GLU A 20 37.03 30.96 -18.00
C GLU A 20 37.09 31.11 -16.47
N THR A 21 35.93 31.20 -15.80
CA THR A 21 35.88 31.47 -14.35
C THR A 21 36.12 30.23 -13.48
N GLN A 22 36.13 29.03 -14.08
CA GLN A 22 36.21 27.73 -13.38
C GLN A 22 35.10 27.51 -12.33
N PHE A 23 34.08 28.37 -12.33
CA PHE A 23 32.97 28.33 -11.40
C PHE A 23 31.82 27.48 -11.96
N PRO A 24 31.12 26.68 -11.14
CA PRO A 24 29.96 25.91 -11.60
C PRO A 24 28.90 26.79 -12.26
N THR A 25 28.53 26.47 -13.50
CA THR A 25 27.49 27.22 -14.23
C THR A 25 26.13 27.12 -13.56
N VAL A 26 25.81 25.93 -13.06
CA VAL A 26 24.59 25.61 -12.32
C VAL A 26 24.95 24.87 -11.03
N ILE A 27 24.24 25.19 -9.95
CA ILE A 27 24.27 24.48 -8.69
C ILE A 27 22.85 24.06 -8.36
N THR A 28 22.60 22.75 -8.19
CA THR A 28 21.31 22.24 -7.69
C THR A 28 21.45 21.97 -6.19
N LEU A 29 20.56 22.52 -5.38
CA LEU A 29 20.45 22.26 -3.94
C LEU A 29 19.16 21.51 -3.62
N PHE A 30 19.19 20.64 -2.62
CA PHE A 30 18.05 19.87 -2.15
C PHE A 30 18.12 19.71 -0.63
N SER A 31 17.10 20.23 0.07
CA SER A 31 17.12 20.42 1.51
C SER A 31 16.21 19.44 2.28
N ALA A 32 15.60 18.46 1.61
CA ALA A 32 14.77 17.44 2.24
C ALA A 32 15.56 16.14 2.39
N PRO A 33 16.19 15.86 3.56
CA PRO A 33 16.89 14.60 3.78
C PRO A 33 15.88 13.43 3.88
N ASN A 34 16.29 12.24 3.44
CA ASN A 34 15.45 11.05 3.35
C ASN A 34 14.08 11.33 2.72
N TYR A 35 14.09 11.92 1.53
CA TYR A 35 12.88 12.32 0.83
C TYR A 35 11.91 11.13 0.68
N LEU A 36 10.62 11.40 0.92
CA LEU A 36 9.53 10.40 0.95
C LEU A 36 9.78 9.19 1.87
N ASP A 37 10.63 9.34 2.88
CA ASP A 37 11.05 8.29 3.80
C ASP A 37 11.72 7.06 3.16
N ALA A 38 12.09 7.18 1.88
CA ALA A 38 12.57 6.06 1.05
C ALA A 38 13.88 6.37 0.32
N TYR A 39 14.16 7.64 0.01
CA TYR A 39 15.30 8.01 -0.83
C TYR A 39 16.67 7.85 -0.15
N GLY A 40 16.74 7.88 1.19
CA GLY A 40 18.00 7.77 1.92
C GLY A 40 18.98 8.95 1.73
N ASN A 41 18.60 9.97 0.97
CA ASN A 41 19.48 11.10 0.63
C ASN A 41 19.80 12.01 1.83
N LYS A 42 20.89 12.76 1.74
CA LYS A 42 21.19 13.89 2.61
C LYS A 42 20.45 15.15 2.15
N GLY A 43 20.20 16.05 3.09
CA GLY A 43 19.81 17.43 2.80
C GLY A 43 21.06 18.32 2.80
N ALA A 44 21.03 19.42 2.05
CA ALA A 44 22.11 20.41 2.10
C ALA A 44 21.59 21.85 2.06
N VAL A 45 22.31 22.75 2.73
CA VAL A 45 22.12 24.20 2.64
C VAL A 45 23.42 24.87 2.20
N MET A 46 23.30 25.98 1.48
CA MET A 46 24.45 26.77 1.04
C MET A 46 24.56 28.06 1.86
N ARG A 47 25.68 28.25 2.54
CA ARG A 47 26.03 29.49 3.23
C ARG A 47 27.04 30.25 2.38
N TYR A 48 26.66 31.45 1.93
CA TYR A 48 27.55 32.35 1.22
C TYR A 48 27.88 33.54 2.13
N GLU A 49 29.16 33.68 2.49
CA GLU A 49 29.63 34.72 3.41
C GLU A 49 31.07 35.09 3.08
N ASN A 50 31.41 36.38 3.12
CA ASN A 50 32.76 36.89 2.82
C ASN A 50 33.34 36.33 1.50
N THR A 51 32.51 36.25 0.46
CA THR A 51 32.90 35.73 -0.87
C THR A 51 33.22 34.22 -0.89
N VAL A 52 33.03 33.51 0.23
CA VAL A 52 33.18 32.06 0.34
C VAL A 52 31.81 31.39 0.31
N MET A 53 31.66 30.40 -0.56
CA MET A 53 30.49 29.55 -0.64
C MET A 53 30.77 28.22 0.06
N ASN A 54 30.00 27.89 1.09
CA ASN A 54 30.12 26.64 1.84
C ASN A 54 28.80 25.85 1.81
N ILE A 55 28.86 24.58 1.45
CA ILE A 55 27.71 23.68 1.49
C ILE A 55 27.77 22.86 2.77
N ARG A 56 26.73 22.95 3.59
CA ARG A 56 26.57 22.15 4.79
C ARG A 56 25.51 21.10 4.56
N GLN A 57 25.88 19.83 4.75
CA GLN A 57 24.97 18.70 4.65
C GLN A 57 24.41 18.33 6.03
N PHE A 58 23.22 17.74 6.04
CA PHE A 58 22.56 17.23 7.24
C PHE A 58 21.73 15.98 6.91
N ASN A 59 21.49 15.16 7.94
CA ASN A 59 20.68 13.94 7.84
C ASN A 59 19.24 14.21 8.29
N HIS A 60 18.35 13.25 8.03
CA HIS A 60 16.96 13.31 8.50
C HIS A 60 16.89 13.16 10.02
N SER A 61 15.75 13.55 10.59
CA SER A 61 15.40 13.37 11.99
C SER A 61 14.09 12.57 12.09
N PRO A 62 13.87 11.82 13.18
CA PRO A 62 12.62 11.08 13.34
C PRO A 62 11.42 12.05 13.39
N HIS A 63 10.31 11.66 12.76
CA HIS A 63 9.05 12.40 12.79
C HIS A 63 7.87 11.47 13.08
N PRO A 64 6.72 12.00 13.55
CA PRO A 64 5.51 11.20 13.76
C PRO A 64 5.03 10.52 12.48
N TYR A 65 4.41 9.35 12.65
CA TYR A 65 3.80 8.60 11.56
C TYR A 65 2.39 9.11 11.25
N TRP A 66 2.06 9.17 9.96
CA TRP A 66 0.73 9.48 9.46
C TRP A 66 0.30 8.44 8.42
N LEU A 67 -0.98 8.06 8.45
CA LEU A 67 -1.54 7.24 7.38
C LEU A 67 -1.58 8.02 6.06
N PRO A 68 -1.45 7.34 4.91
CA PRO A 68 -1.54 7.98 3.60
C PRO A 68 -2.82 8.82 3.46
N ASN A 69 -2.70 10.00 2.85
CA ASN A 69 -3.78 10.97 2.67
C ASN A 69 -4.51 11.35 3.97
N PHE A 70 -3.80 11.31 5.11
CA PHE A 70 -4.34 11.63 6.44
C PHE A 70 -5.61 10.84 6.79
N MET A 71 -5.71 9.61 6.30
CA MET A 71 -6.83 8.73 6.58
C MET A 71 -6.90 8.42 8.08
N ASN A 72 -8.12 8.41 8.65
CA ASN A 72 -8.29 7.94 10.02
C ASN A 72 -8.23 6.40 10.08
N VAL A 73 -7.97 5.86 11.27
CA VAL A 73 -7.80 4.42 11.46
C VAL A 73 -9.05 3.62 11.11
N PHE A 74 -10.25 4.18 11.30
CA PHE A 74 -11.50 3.49 10.98
C PHE A 74 -11.69 3.35 9.47
N THR A 75 -11.52 4.43 8.70
CA THR A 75 -11.60 4.39 7.23
C THR A 75 -10.58 3.41 6.66
N TRP A 76 -9.39 3.33 7.27
CA TRP A 76 -8.34 2.41 6.85
C TRP A 76 -8.64 0.94 7.21
N SER A 77 -9.12 0.66 8.43
CA SER A 77 -9.24 -0.71 8.95
C SER A 77 -10.60 -1.35 8.67
N LEU A 78 -11.68 -0.58 8.57
CA LEU A 78 -13.04 -1.12 8.50
C LEU A 78 -13.27 -2.03 7.28
N PRO A 79 -12.75 -1.71 6.07
CA PRO A 79 -12.85 -2.63 4.93
C PRO A 79 -12.21 -4.00 5.22
N PHE A 80 -11.04 -4.01 5.87
CA PHE A 80 -10.34 -5.24 6.23
C PHE A 80 -11.09 -6.03 7.32
N VAL A 81 -11.60 -5.36 8.35
CA VAL A 81 -12.39 -6.01 9.39
C VAL A 81 -13.65 -6.65 8.82
N ALA A 82 -14.39 -5.93 7.97
CA ALA A 82 -15.58 -6.45 7.32
C ALA A 82 -15.27 -7.69 6.44
N GLU A 83 -14.16 -7.65 5.70
CA GLU A 83 -13.67 -8.80 4.92
C GLU A 83 -13.41 -10.02 5.81
N LYS A 84 -12.62 -9.88 6.88
CA LYS A 84 -12.23 -11.01 7.72
C LYS A 84 -13.36 -11.59 8.56
N VAL A 85 -14.28 -10.74 9.04
CA VAL A 85 -15.50 -11.21 9.70
C VAL A 85 -16.35 -11.99 8.70
N GLY A 86 -16.51 -11.50 7.47
CA GLY A 86 -17.23 -12.21 6.42
C GLY A 86 -16.61 -13.57 6.04
N GLU A 87 -15.28 -13.64 5.91
CA GLU A 87 -14.56 -14.90 5.66
C GLU A 87 -14.75 -15.90 6.82
N SER A 88 -14.68 -15.43 8.07
CA SER A 88 -14.88 -16.28 9.25
C SER A 88 -16.31 -16.84 9.31
N LEU A 89 -17.32 -16.01 9.05
CA LEU A 89 -18.73 -16.44 9.05
C LEU A 89 -19.01 -17.43 7.92
N LEU A 90 -18.41 -17.22 6.74
CA LEU A 90 -18.50 -18.18 5.64
C LEU A 90 -17.88 -19.53 6.02
N ALA A 91 -16.70 -19.51 6.66
CA ALA A 91 -16.05 -20.74 7.10
C ALA A 91 -16.92 -21.52 8.10
N MET A 92 -17.55 -20.81 9.06
CA MET A 92 -18.48 -21.43 10.01
C MET A 92 -19.72 -22.01 9.33
N LEU A 93 -20.32 -21.30 8.38
CA LEU A 93 -21.47 -21.81 7.64
C LEU A 93 -21.14 -23.07 6.84
N LYS A 94 -19.95 -23.12 6.23
CA LYS A 94 -19.48 -24.31 5.51
C LYS A 94 -19.32 -25.54 6.40
N VAL A 95 -18.98 -25.37 7.68
CA VAL A 95 -18.89 -26.49 8.64
C VAL A 95 -20.27 -27.08 8.96
N VAL A 96 -21.32 -26.27 8.92
CA VAL A 96 -22.71 -26.71 9.17
C VAL A 96 -23.38 -27.24 7.89
N ASP A 97 -22.72 -27.10 6.74
CA ASP A 97 -23.18 -27.50 5.41
C ASP A 97 -22.66 -28.88 5.00
N ASP A 98 -22.26 -29.74 5.93
CA ASP A 98 -22.09 -31.16 5.61
C ASP A 98 -23.46 -31.70 5.19
N ASP A 99 -23.65 -31.84 3.88
CA ASP A 99 -24.89 -32.33 3.24
C ASP A 99 -25.34 -33.70 3.81
N GLU A 100 -24.41 -34.43 4.44
CA GLU A 100 -24.68 -35.68 5.18
C GLU A 100 -25.57 -35.46 6.42
N ASP A 101 -25.48 -34.31 7.09
CA ASP A 101 -26.25 -34.00 8.31
C ASP A 101 -27.68 -33.53 8.01
N GLU A 102 -27.92 -32.79 6.91
CA GLU A 102 -29.29 -32.38 6.53
C GLU A 102 -30.13 -33.57 6.04
N GLU A 103 -29.53 -34.54 5.33
CA GLU A 103 -30.23 -35.76 4.92
C GLU A 103 -30.46 -36.72 6.11
N ALA A 104 -29.53 -36.77 7.07
CA ALA A 104 -29.68 -37.50 8.33
C ALA A 104 -30.76 -36.89 9.25
N GLU A 105 -30.83 -35.55 9.37
CA GLU A 105 -31.87 -34.84 10.11
C GLU A 105 -33.24 -35.01 9.46
N ARG A 106 -33.36 -34.92 8.12
CA ARG A 106 -34.62 -35.20 7.41
C ARG A 106 -35.13 -36.61 7.63
N LYS A 107 -34.24 -37.61 7.64
CA LYS A 107 -34.61 -39.00 8.00
C LYS A 107 -35.03 -39.13 9.46
N ARG A 108 -34.32 -38.49 10.41
CA ARG A 108 -34.66 -38.50 11.84
C ARG A 108 -35.98 -37.80 12.16
N LEU A 109 -36.30 -36.71 11.47
CA LEU A 109 -37.55 -35.95 11.62
C LEU A 109 -38.75 -36.69 11.00
N ALA A 110 -38.54 -37.50 9.95
CA ALA A 110 -39.58 -38.35 9.37
C ALA A 110 -39.94 -39.57 10.24
N GLU A 111 -39.08 -39.95 11.19
CA GLU A 111 -39.27 -41.13 12.06
C GLU A 111 -39.83 -40.79 13.46
N LYS A 112 -39.92 -39.52 13.87
CA LYS A 112 -40.46 -39.16 15.19
C LYS A 112 -41.99 -39.04 15.17
N PRO A 113 -42.73 -39.79 16.02
CA PRO A 113 -44.15 -39.59 16.21
C PRO A 113 -44.41 -38.25 16.91
N THR A 114 -45.42 -37.55 16.42
CA THR A 114 -45.90 -36.24 16.88
C THR A 114 -46.31 -36.27 18.34
N ASP A 115 -45.50 -35.71 19.24
CA ASP A 115 -45.94 -35.03 20.47
C ASP A 115 -44.73 -34.46 21.24
N ALA A 116 -44.42 -33.17 21.05
CA ALA A 116 -43.70 -32.32 22.02
C ALA A 116 -43.73 -30.83 21.62
N ALA A 117 -43.72 -29.98 22.65
CA ALA A 117 -43.98 -28.52 22.74
C ALA A 117 -43.14 -27.58 21.81
N PRO A 118 -43.50 -26.29 21.67
CA PRO A 118 -43.01 -25.42 20.59
C PRO A 118 -41.56 -24.99 20.85
N GLU A 119 -40.65 -25.67 20.17
CA GLU A 119 -39.29 -25.20 19.95
C GLU A 119 -39.34 -23.86 19.18
N VAL A 120 -38.38 -22.95 19.41
CA VAL A 120 -38.34 -21.65 18.73
C VAL A 120 -38.10 -21.89 17.24
N VAL A 121 -39.18 -22.09 16.48
CA VAL A 121 -39.15 -22.30 15.03
C VAL A 121 -38.79 -20.96 14.42
N LEU A 122 -37.50 -20.73 14.20
CA LEU A 122 -37.07 -19.86 13.11
C LEU A 122 -37.66 -20.46 11.84
N ASP A 123 -38.75 -19.86 11.37
CA ASP A 123 -39.50 -20.23 10.17
C ASP A 123 -38.53 -20.65 9.06
N ALA A 124 -38.70 -21.84 8.47
CA ALA A 124 -37.74 -22.41 7.53
C ALA A 124 -37.46 -21.45 6.35
N ALA A 125 -38.46 -20.65 5.97
CA ALA A 125 -38.34 -19.57 5.01
C ALA A 125 -37.41 -18.42 5.48
N HIS A 126 -37.43 -18.08 6.77
CA HIS A 126 -36.51 -17.12 7.39
C HIS A 126 -35.07 -17.66 7.44
N LYS A 127 -34.87 -18.94 7.78
CA LYS A 127 -33.54 -19.60 7.74
C LYS A 127 -32.96 -19.54 6.32
N GLU A 128 -33.76 -19.86 5.31
CA GLU A 128 -33.33 -19.84 3.91
C GLU A 128 -33.07 -18.42 3.39
N THR A 129 -33.87 -17.43 3.82
CA THR A 129 -33.66 -16.02 3.47
C THR A 129 -32.35 -15.48 4.04
N ILE A 130 -32.04 -15.79 5.29
CA ILE A 130 -30.77 -15.42 5.94
C ILE A 130 -29.61 -16.10 5.22
N ARG A 131 -29.73 -17.39 4.88
CA ARG A 131 -28.73 -18.13 4.10
C ARG A 131 -28.43 -17.46 2.75
N ARG A 132 -29.46 -17.11 1.97
CA ARG A 132 -29.28 -16.42 0.67
C ARG A 132 -28.62 -15.06 0.83
N LYS A 133 -28.98 -14.28 1.85
CA LYS A 133 -28.37 -12.98 2.14
C LYS A 133 -26.88 -13.12 2.50
N ILE A 134 -26.53 -14.12 3.31
CA ILE A 134 -25.13 -14.36 3.68
C ILE A 134 -24.32 -14.85 2.47
N LEU A 135 -24.87 -15.75 1.65
CA LEU A 135 -24.24 -16.19 0.40
C LEU A 135 -24.02 -15.04 -0.57
N ALA A 136 -24.99 -14.14 -0.72
CA ALA A 136 -24.88 -12.96 -1.58
C ALA A 136 -23.81 -11.98 -1.05
N ALA A 137 -23.82 -11.69 0.25
CA ALA A 137 -22.82 -10.84 0.90
C ALA A 137 -21.41 -11.45 0.78
N SER A 138 -21.27 -12.77 0.97
CA SER A 138 -20.01 -13.49 0.81
C SER A 138 -19.47 -13.45 -0.62
N LYS A 139 -20.33 -13.63 -1.63
CA LYS A 139 -19.96 -13.45 -3.04
C LYS A 139 -19.51 -12.02 -3.32
N MET A 140 -20.20 -11.02 -2.79
CA MET A 140 -19.84 -9.60 -2.94
C MET A 140 -18.49 -9.30 -2.28
N LEU A 141 -18.25 -9.79 -1.06
CA LEU A 141 -16.97 -9.66 -0.36
C LEU A 141 -15.83 -10.35 -1.12
N THR A 142 -16.10 -11.52 -1.71
CA THR A 142 -15.13 -12.24 -2.55
C THR A 142 -14.81 -11.45 -3.83
N MET A 143 -15.81 -10.84 -4.47
CA MET A 143 -15.62 -9.96 -5.63
C MET A 143 -14.82 -8.70 -5.26
N MET A 144 -15.12 -8.06 -4.13
CA MET A 144 -14.36 -6.90 -3.63
C MET A 144 -12.90 -7.27 -3.31
N LYS A 145 -12.67 -8.46 -2.76
CA LYS A 145 -11.32 -9.02 -2.54
C LYS A 145 -10.57 -9.20 -3.87
N THR A 146 -11.21 -9.79 -4.88
CA THR A 146 -10.60 -9.94 -6.22
C THR A 146 -10.28 -8.58 -6.83
N LEU A 147 -11.21 -7.62 -6.80
CA LEU A 147 -10.99 -6.27 -7.33
C LEU A 147 -9.84 -5.55 -6.62
N ARG A 148 -9.75 -5.65 -5.29
CA ARG A 148 -8.65 -5.09 -4.52
C ARG A 148 -7.33 -5.77 -4.85
N SER A 149 -7.30 -7.09 -4.89
CA SER A 149 -6.11 -7.88 -5.25
C SER A 149 -5.64 -7.54 -6.66
N GLU A 150 -6.56 -7.40 -7.61
CA GLU A 150 -6.28 -7.00 -8.99
C GLU A 150 -5.78 -5.55 -9.03
N GLN A 151 -6.35 -4.64 -8.25
CA GLN A 151 -5.89 -3.26 -8.15
C GLN A 151 -4.47 -3.18 -7.56
N GLU A 152 -4.18 -3.96 -6.50
CA GLU A 152 -2.84 -4.08 -5.92
C GLU A 152 -1.86 -4.73 -6.92
N THR A 153 -2.29 -5.74 -7.66
CA THR A 153 -1.48 -6.40 -8.71
C THR A 153 -1.21 -5.47 -9.89
N ILE A 154 -2.17 -4.63 -10.28
CA ILE A 154 -2.01 -3.60 -11.33
C ILE A 154 -1.09 -2.48 -10.85
N LEU A 155 -1.20 -2.05 -9.60
CA LEU A 155 -0.29 -1.07 -8.98
C LEU A 155 1.13 -1.64 -8.91
N GLN A 156 1.27 -2.91 -8.51
CA GLN A 156 2.52 -3.63 -8.55
C GLN A 156 3.04 -3.69 -9.98
N LEU A 157 2.31 -4.26 -10.95
CA LEU A 157 2.68 -4.34 -12.38
C LEU A 157 3.14 -2.99 -12.96
N LYS A 158 2.50 -1.89 -12.57
CA LYS A 158 2.90 -0.52 -12.95
C LYS A 158 4.19 -0.06 -12.28
N ALA A 159 4.42 -0.43 -11.02
CA ALA A 159 5.70 -0.23 -10.31
C ALA A 159 6.82 -1.16 -10.83
N LEU A 160 6.43 -2.21 -11.53
CA LEU A 160 7.24 -3.37 -11.87
C LEU A 160 7.71 -3.35 -13.36
N ALA A 161 7.25 -2.43 -14.21
CA ALA A 161 7.85 -2.18 -15.53
C ALA A 161 8.29 -0.70 -15.64
N PRO A 162 9.60 -0.39 -15.72
CA PRO A 162 10.61 -1.11 -16.51
C PRO A 162 11.81 -1.60 -15.69
N GLY A 163 11.97 -2.94 -15.54
CA GLY A 163 13.27 -3.56 -15.21
C GLY A 163 13.26 -4.68 -14.16
N GLN A 164 12.15 -4.88 -13.45
CA GLN A 164 11.84 -5.98 -12.51
C GLN A 164 12.77 -7.20 -12.43
N GLN A 165 13.62 -7.23 -11.41
CA GLN A 165 13.88 -8.43 -10.61
C GLN A 165 14.39 -7.98 -9.24
N ILE A 166 13.81 -8.51 -8.15
CA ILE A 166 14.48 -8.47 -6.85
C ILE A 166 15.75 -9.31 -7.02
N PRO A 167 16.96 -8.77 -6.74
CA PRO A 167 18.20 -9.51 -6.91
C PRO A 167 18.12 -10.86 -6.18
N ARG A 168 18.24 -11.96 -6.92
CA ARG A 168 18.20 -13.31 -6.34
C ARG A 168 19.33 -13.42 -5.31
N GLY A 169 18.97 -13.76 -4.07
CA GLY A 169 19.93 -13.85 -2.96
C GLY A 169 19.92 -12.66 -1.99
N LEU A 170 19.19 -11.57 -2.26
CA LEU A 170 19.07 -10.43 -1.34
C LEU A 170 18.48 -10.83 0.03
N LEU A 171 17.52 -11.76 0.04
CA LEU A 171 16.95 -12.33 1.27
C LEU A 171 17.94 -13.24 2.02
N ALA A 172 18.86 -13.89 1.30
CA ALA A 172 19.87 -14.78 1.88
C ALA A 172 21.06 -14.00 2.46
N GLN A 173 21.30 -12.76 2.01
CA GLN A 173 22.36 -11.87 2.50
C GLN A 173 22.01 -11.17 3.83
N GLY A 174 20.81 -11.42 4.37
CA GLY A 174 20.41 -10.92 5.68
C GLY A 174 19.80 -9.50 5.67
N PRO A 175 19.38 -9.00 6.84
CA PRO A 175 18.57 -7.79 6.96
C PRO A 175 19.31 -6.50 6.56
N GLU A 176 20.64 -6.47 6.63
CA GLU A 176 21.43 -5.30 6.22
C GLU A 176 21.47 -5.12 4.70
N ALA A 177 21.59 -6.20 3.94
CA ALA A 177 21.55 -6.16 2.48
C ALA A 177 20.16 -5.69 1.98
N ILE A 178 19.10 -6.12 2.65
CA ILE A 178 17.73 -5.66 2.40
C ILE A 178 17.58 -4.16 2.70
N ARG A 179 18.15 -3.66 3.81
CA ARG A 179 18.15 -2.23 4.13
C ARG A 179 18.92 -1.39 3.11
N GLN A 180 20.06 -1.88 2.63
CA GLN A 180 20.83 -1.21 1.58
C GLN A 180 20.10 -1.18 0.23
N ALA A 181 19.37 -2.23 -0.11
CA ALA A 181 18.55 -2.27 -1.32
C ALA A 181 17.32 -1.35 -1.23
N ILE A 182 16.68 -1.24 -0.05
CA ILE A 182 15.53 -0.36 0.18
C ILE A 182 15.92 1.13 0.17
N GLY A 183 17.13 1.46 0.64
CA GLY A 183 17.63 2.84 0.69
C GLY A 183 18.39 3.32 -0.55
N ASN A 184 18.26 2.62 -1.69
CA ASN A 184 18.98 3.03 -2.90
C ASN A 184 18.28 4.22 -3.57
N PHE A 185 18.94 5.38 -3.52
CA PHE A 185 18.47 6.65 -4.09
C PHE A 185 17.97 6.51 -5.54
N ASP A 186 18.70 5.79 -6.39
CA ASP A 186 18.36 5.66 -7.81
C ASP A 186 17.09 4.84 -8.04
N GLN A 187 16.86 3.84 -7.19
CA GLN A 187 15.66 3.02 -7.23
C GLN A 187 14.44 3.83 -6.78
N ALA A 188 14.55 4.55 -5.66
CA ALA A 188 13.48 5.43 -5.17
C ALA A 188 13.10 6.48 -6.21
N LYS A 189 14.11 7.12 -6.82
CA LYS A 189 13.92 8.09 -7.90
C LYS A 189 13.23 7.53 -9.13
N THR A 190 13.50 6.27 -9.47
CA THR A 190 12.87 5.60 -10.62
C THR A 190 11.39 5.33 -10.35
N LEU A 191 11.05 4.84 -9.15
CA LEU A 191 9.67 4.56 -8.75
C LEU A 191 8.83 5.84 -8.65
N ASP A 192 9.44 6.94 -8.23
CA ASP A 192 8.77 8.22 -8.02
C ASP A 192 8.65 9.09 -9.29
N LYS A 193 9.24 8.65 -10.41
CA LYS A 193 9.26 9.40 -11.68
C LYS A 193 7.88 9.83 -12.18
N PHE A 194 6.84 9.05 -11.88
CA PHE A 194 5.47 9.41 -12.22
C PHE A 194 5.00 10.66 -11.46
N ASN A 195 5.36 10.80 -10.18
CA ASN A 195 4.96 11.93 -9.33
C ASN A 195 5.77 13.20 -9.62
N GLU A 196 6.94 13.06 -10.23
CA GLU A 196 7.77 14.19 -10.71
C GLU A 196 7.24 14.82 -12.02
N SER A 197 6.24 14.20 -12.64
CA SER A 197 5.63 14.69 -13.88
C SER A 197 4.52 15.70 -13.61
N TRP A 198 4.26 16.57 -14.59
CA TRP A 198 3.12 17.49 -14.50
C TRP A 198 1.80 16.70 -14.39
N PRO A 199 0.92 17.00 -13.41
CA PRO A 199 -0.35 16.31 -13.27
C PRO A 199 -1.21 16.45 -14.53
N LYS A 200 -1.88 15.37 -14.93
CA LYS A 200 -2.88 15.48 -15.99
C LYS A 200 -4.05 16.34 -15.47
N PRO A 201 -4.56 17.30 -16.26
CA PRO A 201 -5.73 18.06 -15.87
C PRO A 201 -6.90 17.11 -15.66
N GLU A 202 -7.64 17.29 -14.56
CA GLU A 202 -8.87 16.52 -14.34
C GLU A 202 -9.86 16.82 -15.48
N PRO A 203 -10.59 15.81 -15.98
CA PRO A 203 -11.69 16.07 -16.90
C PRO A 203 -12.69 16.98 -16.17
N SER A 204 -12.98 18.13 -16.78
CA SER A 204 -13.98 19.06 -16.24
C SER A 204 -15.31 18.32 -16.04
N PRO A 205 -16.00 18.52 -14.90
CA PRO A 205 -17.31 17.94 -14.69
C PRO A 205 -18.23 18.43 -15.82
N GLN A 206 -18.76 17.49 -16.60
CA GLN A 206 -19.81 17.74 -17.59
C GLN A 206 -21.16 17.89 -16.91
#